data_AF-A0A2R6G9X1-F1
#
_entry.id   AF-A0A2R6G9X1-F1
#
_cell.length_a   1.000
_cell.length_b   1.000
_cell.length_c   1.000
_cell.angle_alpha   90.00
_cell.angle_beta   90.00
_cell.angle_gamma   90.00
#
_symmetry.space_group_name_H-M   'P 1'
#
loop_
_entity.id
_entity.type
_entity.pdbx_description
1 polymer ?
#
loop_
_entity_poly.entity_id
_entity_poly.type
_entity_poly.pdbx_seq_one_letter_code
_entity_poly.pdbx_strand_id
1 'polypeptide(L)'
;MANVRNGVAGVRPSNRQLRVLAGVLAYVVAALHLLHPDIGVPRLVLIFDAGIALLQYDPRPLAFVLSGLILVFGVNLGLVGYPRKPLYVGGMALVATFFLGYFLWHLTGHGGFLPVREPLFHGMTPLEAVLAHLSTDLWAATAKLAEAALLATLAMLYRREF
;
A
#
# COMPACT_ATOMS: atom_id res chain seq x y z
N MET A 1 24.42 27.54 41.19
CA MET A 1 24.01 26.25 40.60
C MET A 1 23.02 26.54 39.47
N ALA A 2 23.48 26.54 38.22
CA ALA A 2 22.66 26.87 37.05
C ALA A 2 22.00 25.60 36.48
N ASN A 3 20.69 25.66 36.28
CA ASN A 3 19.84 24.59 35.78
C ASN A 3 19.89 24.57 34.24
N VAL A 4 20.75 23.74 33.66
CA VAL A 4 20.83 23.51 32.21
C VAL A 4 19.94 22.30 31.88
N ARG A 5 18.66 22.56 31.62
CA ARG A 5 17.79 21.60 30.90
C ARG A 5 17.79 21.98 29.41
N ASN A 6 18.87 21.64 28.73
CA ASN A 6 18.89 21.57 27.26
C ASN A 6 18.18 20.28 26.83
N GLY A 7 16.86 20.26 26.94
CA GLY A 7 16.05 19.27 26.26
C GLY A 7 16.01 19.64 24.79
N VAL A 8 16.60 18.80 23.93
CA VAL A 8 16.41 18.88 22.48
C VAL A 8 14.92 18.66 22.21
N ALA A 9 14.15 19.75 22.14
CA ALA A 9 12.77 19.70 21.70
C ALA A 9 12.78 19.24 20.25
N GLY A 10 12.51 17.95 20.01
CA GLY A 10 12.47 17.38 18.67
C GLY A 10 11.54 18.21 17.78
N VAL A 11 12.07 18.72 16.68
CA VAL A 11 11.31 19.55 15.73
C VAL A 11 10.18 18.70 15.16
N ARG A 12 8.94 18.99 15.55
CA ARG A 12 7.77 18.30 15.00
C ARG A 12 7.55 18.76 13.56
N PRO A 13 7.32 17.84 12.60
CA PRO A 13 7.04 18.23 11.22
C PRO A 13 5.73 19.01 11.14
N SER A 14 5.74 20.08 10.35
CA SER A 14 4.56 20.88 10.03
C SER A 14 3.55 20.08 9.18
N ASN A 15 2.27 20.48 9.21
CA ASN A 15 1.24 19.84 8.37
C ASN A 15 1.59 19.95 6.88
N ARG A 16 2.24 21.04 6.45
CA ARG A 16 2.73 21.19 5.06
C ARG A 16 3.76 20.12 4.71
N GLN A 17 4.76 19.90 5.56
CA GLN A 17 5.77 18.85 5.34
C GLN A 17 5.14 17.47 5.33
N LEU A 18 4.18 17.19 6.22
CA LEU A 18 3.47 15.92 6.25
C LEU A 18 2.63 15.69 5.00
N ARG A 19 1.97 16.71 4.43
CA ARG A 19 1.24 16.59 3.17
C ARG A 19 2.17 16.30 2.00
N VAL A 20 3.33 16.94 1.94
CA VAL A 20 4.35 16.64 0.92
C VAL A 20 4.82 15.20 1.06
N LEU A 21 5.14 14.77 2.30
CA LEU A 21 5.54 13.39 2.57
C LEU A 21 4.46 12.39 2.15
N ALA A 22 3.18 12.64 2.50
CA ALA A 22 2.08 11.79 2.09
C ALA A 22 1.95 11.70 0.56
N GLY A 23 2.09 12.83 -0.15
CA GLY A 23 2.07 12.84 -1.61
C GLY A 23 3.21 12.03 -2.23
N VAL A 24 4.44 12.19 -1.72
CA VAL A 24 5.61 11.41 -2.17
C VAL A 24 5.42 9.93 -1.89
N LEU A 25 5.00 9.56 -0.67
CA LEU A 25 4.74 8.17 -0.31
C LEU A 25 3.63 7.56 -1.17
N ALA A 26 2.56 8.32 -1.47
CA ALA A 26 1.50 7.87 -2.37
C ALA A 26 2.01 7.59 -3.79
N TYR A 27 2.88 8.44 -4.33
CA TYR A 27 3.53 8.15 -5.62
C TYR A 27 4.47 6.95 -5.56
N VAL A 28 5.21 6.76 -4.47
CA VAL A 28 6.05 5.57 -4.28
C VAL A 28 5.21 4.30 -4.24
N VAL A 29 4.13 4.27 -3.45
CA VAL A 29 3.21 3.12 -3.40
C VAL A 29 2.56 2.88 -4.76
N ALA A 30 2.13 3.94 -5.44
CA ALA A 30 1.57 3.82 -6.79
C ALA A 30 2.56 3.21 -7.78
N ALA A 31 3.82 3.65 -7.77
CA ALA A 31 4.87 3.09 -8.60
C ALA A 31 5.11 1.60 -8.27
N LEU A 32 5.18 1.25 -6.98
CA LEU A 32 5.36 -0.15 -6.54
C LEU A 32 4.18 -1.05 -6.95
N HIS A 33 2.96 -0.50 -7.02
CA HIS A 33 1.79 -1.24 -7.50
C HIS A 33 1.79 -1.40 -9.01
N LEU A 34 2.00 -0.30 -9.76
CA LEU A 34 1.95 -0.29 -11.22
C LEU A 34 3.11 -1.06 -11.86
N LEU A 35 4.30 -0.99 -11.25
CA LEU A 35 5.53 -1.57 -11.79
C LEU A 35 5.88 -2.93 -11.18
N HIS A 36 4.99 -3.50 -10.36
CA HIS A 36 5.26 -4.81 -9.75
C HIS A 36 5.58 -5.84 -10.86
N PRO A 37 6.69 -6.60 -10.74
CA PRO A 37 7.12 -7.53 -11.78
C PRO A 37 6.05 -8.56 -12.15
N ASP A 38 5.42 -9.17 -11.14
CA ASP A 38 4.47 -10.26 -11.36
C ASP A 38 3.00 -9.87 -11.43
N ILE A 39 2.61 -8.72 -10.88
CA ILE A 39 1.19 -8.31 -10.76
C ILE A 39 0.97 -6.83 -11.08
N GLY A 40 1.92 -6.16 -11.73
CA GLY A 40 1.76 -4.80 -12.21
C GLY A 40 1.07 -4.72 -13.58
N VAL A 41 1.24 -3.58 -14.25
CA VAL A 41 0.75 -3.34 -15.62
C VAL A 41 1.17 -4.43 -16.61
N PRO A 42 2.44 -4.90 -16.63
CA PRO A 42 2.83 -5.94 -17.58
C PRO A 42 2.00 -7.22 -17.46
N ARG A 43 1.74 -7.67 -16.23
CA ARG A 43 0.90 -8.85 -16.00
C ARG A 43 -0.54 -8.64 -16.41
N LEU A 44 -1.11 -7.47 -16.12
CA LEU A 44 -2.49 -7.16 -16.49
C LEU A 44 -2.68 -7.17 -18.01
N VAL A 45 -1.71 -6.61 -18.76
CA VAL A 45 -1.72 -6.66 -20.24
C VAL A 45 -1.70 -8.11 -20.73
N LEU A 46 -0.84 -8.97 -20.17
CA LEU A 46 -0.81 -10.40 -20.53
C LEU A 46 -2.13 -11.11 -20.21
N ILE A 47 -2.80 -10.77 -19.11
CA ILE A 47 -4.11 -11.32 -18.78
C ILE A 47 -5.18 -10.87 -19.78
N PHE A 48 -5.18 -9.61 -20.19
CA PHE A 48 -6.14 -9.11 -21.17
C PHE A 48 -5.94 -9.74 -22.55
N ASP A 49 -4.70 -9.97 -22.95
CA ASP A 49 -4.35 -10.69 -24.18
C ASP A 49 -4.79 -12.16 -24.13
N ALA A 50 -4.52 -12.85 -23.03
CA ALA A 50 -4.89 -14.25 -22.85
C ALA A 50 -6.39 -14.48 -22.57
N GLY A 51 -7.10 -13.46 -22.08
CA GLY A 51 -8.54 -13.49 -21.82
C GLY A 51 -8.91 -13.01 -20.40
N ILE A 52 -9.85 -12.06 -20.35
CA ILE A 52 -10.29 -11.40 -19.11
C ILE A 52 -10.81 -12.35 -18.03
N ALA A 53 -11.33 -13.52 -18.42
CA ALA A 53 -11.83 -14.53 -17.50
C ALA A 53 -10.76 -15.04 -16.52
N LEU A 54 -9.47 -14.86 -16.81
CA LEU A 54 -8.38 -15.25 -15.91
C LEU A 54 -8.34 -14.42 -14.61
N LEU A 55 -8.94 -13.23 -14.58
CA LEU A 55 -9.01 -12.41 -13.36
C LEU A 55 -9.80 -13.06 -12.23
N GLN A 56 -10.67 -14.03 -12.53
CA GLN A 56 -11.38 -14.78 -11.49
C GLN A 56 -10.42 -15.63 -10.64
N TYR A 57 -9.29 -16.07 -11.22
CA TYR A 57 -8.29 -16.91 -10.55
C TYR A 57 -7.17 -16.10 -9.92
N ASP A 58 -6.86 -14.94 -10.50
CA ASP A 58 -5.89 -13.99 -9.96
C ASP A 58 -6.36 -12.54 -10.19
N PRO A 59 -7.10 -11.96 -9.22
CA PRO A 59 -7.60 -10.59 -9.35
C PRO A 59 -6.54 -9.52 -9.04
N ARG A 60 -5.36 -9.92 -8.55
CA ARG A 60 -4.34 -8.98 -8.04
C ARG A 60 -3.84 -8.01 -9.11
N PRO A 61 -3.56 -8.43 -10.37
CA PRO A 61 -3.04 -7.50 -11.36
C PRO A 61 -3.97 -6.33 -11.65
N LEU A 62 -5.28 -6.59 -11.75
CA LEU A 62 -6.26 -5.53 -11.91
C LEU A 62 -6.32 -4.64 -10.68
N ALA A 63 -6.39 -5.23 -9.48
CA ALA A 63 -6.46 -4.48 -8.22
C ALA A 63 -5.24 -3.56 -8.02
N PHE A 64 -4.02 -4.08 -8.25
CA PHE A 64 -2.78 -3.31 -8.12
C PHE A 64 -2.74 -2.14 -9.09
N VAL A 65 -3.07 -2.37 -10.36
CA VAL A 65 -3.07 -1.30 -11.36
C VAL A 65 -4.11 -0.22 -11.03
N LEU A 66 -5.34 -0.60 -10.70
CA LEU A 66 -6.38 0.35 -10.31
C LEU A 66 -5.99 1.15 -9.07
N SER A 67 -5.41 0.51 -8.06
CA SER A 67 -4.93 1.18 -6.85
C SER A 67 -3.84 2.22 -7.16
N GLY A 68 -2.85 1.85 -7.96
CA GLY A 68 -1.79 2.78 -8.35
C GLY A 68 -2.35 3.99 -9.11
N LEU A 69 -3.30 3.79 -10.02
CA LEU A 69 -3.99 4.88 -10.71
C LEU A 69 -4.77 5.76 -9.73
N ILE A 70 -5.55 5.17 -8.82
CA ILE A 70 -6.34 5.91 -7.81
C ILE A 70 -5.42 6.76 -6.92
N LEU A 71 -4.26 6.24 -6.51
CA LEU A 71 -3.29 7.00 -5.71
C LEU A 71 -2.73 8.20 -6.50
N VAL A 72 -2.34 7.99 -7.76
CA VAL A 72 -1.87 9.08 -8.65
C VAL A 72 -2.96 10.14 -8.79
N PHE A 73 -4.19 9.74 -9.11
CA PHE A 73 -5.30 10.69 -9.24
C PHE A 73 -5.61 11.39 -7.91
N GLY A 74 -5.62 10.67 -6.79
CA GLY A 74 -5.90 11.22 -5.47
C GLY A 74 -4.91 12.30 -5.05
N VAL A 75 -3.61 12.12 -5.32
CA VAL A 75 -2.61 13.16 -5.08
C VAL A 75 -2.86 14.38 -5.95
N ASN A 76 -3.14 14.18 -7.25
CA ASN A 76 -3.40 15.28 -8.18
C ASN A 76 -4.68 16.06 -7.83
N LEU A 77 -5.73 15.38 -7.36
CA LEU A 77 -6.94 16.03 -6.84
C LEU A 77 -6.62 16.95 -5.64
N GLY A 78 -5.74 16.51 -4.74
CA GLY A 78 -5.26 17.33 -3.63
C GLY A 78 -4.51 18.59 -4.09
N LEU A 79 -3.77 18.51 -5.20
CA LEU A 79 -3.03 19.64 -5.78
C LEU A 79 -3.97 20.70 -6.37
N VAL A 80 -5.09 20.29 -6.97
CA VAL A 80 -6.10 21.21 -7.53
C VAL A 80 -7.14 21.68 -6.50
N GLY A 81 -6.93 21.40 -5.22
CA GLY A 81 -7.74 21.93 -4.13
C GLY A 81 -8.98 21.11 -3.76
N TYR A 82 -9.07 19.85 -4.19
CA TYR A 82 -10.15 18.96 -3.75
C TYR A 82 -10.16 18.79 -2.21
N PRO A 83 -11.33 18.62 -1.56
CA PRO A 83 -11.42 18.48 -0.11
C PRO A 83 -10.49 17.40 0.46
N ARG A 84 -9.72 17.73 1.49
CA ARG A 84 -8.68 16.83 2.04
C ARG A 84 -9.24 15.63 2.79
N LYS A 85 -10.32 15.81 3.55
CA LYS A 85 -10.92 14.76 4.38
C LYS A 85 -11.23 13.49 3.57
N PRO A 86 -11.96 13.54 2.44
CA PRO A 86 -12.21 12.35 1.63
C PRO A 86 -10.93 11.77 1.02
N LEU A 87 -9.94 12.59 0.65
CA LEU A 87 -8.66 12.07 0.14
C LEU A 87 -7.88 11.29 1.20
N TYR A 88 -7.85 11.78 2.44
CA TYR A 88 -7.20 11.06 3.54
C TYR A 88 -7.93 9.77 3.86
N VAL A 89 -9.25 9.80 4.01
CA VAL A 89 -10.03 8.59 4.32
C VAL A 89 -9.95 7.57 3.20
N GLY A 90 -10.13 7.99 1.95
CA GLY A 90 -10.03 7.12 0.78
C GLY A 90 -8.63 6.53 0.62
N GLY A 91 -7.58 7.34 0.77
CA GLY A 91 -6.19 6.89 0.74
C GLY A 91 -5.87 5.90 1.86
N MET A 92 -6.33 6.16 3.09
CA MET A 92 -6.16 5.22 4.21
C MET A 92 -6.87 3.90 3.95
N ALA A 93 -8.12 3.94 3.50
CA ALA A 93 -8.91 2.75 3.22
C ALA A 93 -8.25 1.90 2.12
N LEU A 94 -7.87 2.54 1.00
CA LEU A 94 -7.19 1.87 -0.11
C LEU A 94 -5.90 1.20 0.35
N VAL A 95 -5.00 1.95 0.99
CA VAL A 95 -3.68 1.42 1.42
C VAL A 95 -3.85 0.34 2.48
N ALA A 96 -4.79 0.48 3.41
CA ALA A 96 -5.10 -0.55 4.39
C ALA A 96 -5.59 -1.85 3.71
N THR A 97 -6.41 -1.76 2.66
CA THR A 97 -6.83 -2.94 1.88
C THR A 97 -5.65 -3.69 1.29
N PHE A 98 -4.65 -3.02 0.69
CA PHE A 98 -3.47 -3.69 0.14
C PHE A 98 -2.51 -4.20 1.20
N PHE A 99 -2.38 -3.46 2.30
CA PHE A 99 -1.53 -3.87 3.42
C PHE A 99 -2.09 -5.13 4.09
N LEU A 100 -3.36 -5.11 4.50
CA LEU A 100 -4.03 -6.26 5.12
C LEU A 100 -4.26 -7.39 4.13
N GLY A 101 -4.59 -7.06 2.87
CA GLY A 101 -4.78 -8.03 1.80
C GLY A 101 -3.53 -8.86 1.51
N TYR A 102 -2.33 -8.29 1.67
CA TYR A 102 -1.07 -9.05 1.58
C TYR A 102 -1.02 -10.16 2.64
N PHE A 103 -1.29 -9.84 3.91
CA PHE A 103 -1.28 -10.84 4.97
C PHE A 103 -2.40 -11.85 4.76
N LEU A 104 -3.61 -11.41 4.44
CA LEU A 104 -4.73 -12.29 4.17
C LEU A 104 -4.42 -13.27 3.01
N TRP A 105 -3.80 -12.79 1.93
CA TRP A 105 -3.38 -13.61 0.79
C TRP A 105 -2.42 -14.73 1.20
N HIS A 106 -1.34 -14.40 1.90
CA HIS A 106 -0.32 -15.38 2.26
C HIS A 106 -0.78 -16.30 3.40
N LEU A 107 -1.47 -15.76 4.40
CA LEU A 107 -1.93 -16.54 5.56
C LEU A 107 -3.01 -17.57 5.20
N THR A 108 -3.69 -17.38 4.07
CA THR A 108 -4.73 -18.31 3.58
C THR A 108 -4.22 -19.22 2.46
N GLY A 109 -2.90 -19.30 2.25
CA GLY A 109 -2.32 -20.13 1.19
C GLY A 109 -2.52 -19.51 -0.19
N HIS A 110 -1.99 -18.31 -0.41
CA HIS A 110 -2.04 -17.59 -1.68
C HIS A 110 -3.47 -17.39 -2.22
N GLY A 111 -4.38 -16.92 -1.37
CA GLY A 111 -5.73 -16.54 -1.77
C GLY A 111 -6.80 -17.61 -1.57
N GLY A 112 -6.60 -18.55 -0.64
CA GLY A 112 -7.60 -19.57 -0.29
C GLY A 112 -8.91 -19.02 0.30
N PHE A 113 -9.01 -17.70 0.55
CA PHE A 113 -10.28 -17.03 0.87
C PHE A 113 -11.14 -16.75 -0.36
N LEU A 114 -10.61 -16.92 -1.58
CA LEU A 114 -11.37 -16.73 -2.82
C LEU A 114 -12.18 -18.00 -3.11
N PRO A 115 -13.49 -17.89 -3.43
CA PRO A 115 -14.38 -19.05 -3.59
C PRO A 115 -13.94 -20.08 -4.63
N VAL A 116 -13.15 -19.68 -5.63
CA VAL A 116 -12.74 -20.51 -6.78
C VAL A 116 -11.30 -21.00 -6.68
N ARG A 117 -10.67 -20.89 -5.50
CA ARG A 117 -9.24 -21.15 -5.33
C ARG A 117 -8.97 -22.00 -4.10
N GLU A 118 -8.33 -23.14 -4.32
CA GLU A 118 -7.83 -23.97 -3.23
C GLU A 118 -6.60 -23.34 -2.57
N PRO A 119 -6.50 -23.40 -1.22
CA PRO A 119 -5.31 -22.94 -0.50
C PRO A 119 -4.02 -23.65 -0.94
N LEU A 120 -2.96 -22.88 -1.17
CA LEU A 120 -1.63 -23.33 -1.56
C LEU A 120 -0.55 -22.87 -0.57
N PHE A 121 -0.09 -23.78 0.29
CA PHE A 121 0.83 -23.48 1.40
C PHE A 121 2.31 -23.84 1.13
N HIS A 122 2.63 -24.47 0.00
CA HIS A 122 4.01 -24.86 -0.38
C HIS A 122 4.79 -25.64 0.69
N GLY A 123 4.12 -26.41 1.55
CA GLY A 123 4.75 -27.16 2.63
C GLY A 123 5.28 -26.31 3.79
N MET A 124 4.99 -25.00 3.80
CA MET A 124 5.31 -24.08 4.88
C MET A 124 4.06 -23.80 5.72
N THR A 125 4.24 -23.42 6.98
CA THR A 125 3.16 -22.83 7.75
C THR A 125 2.82 -21.43 7.18
N PRO A 126 1.58 -20.94 7.38
CA PRO A 126 1.18 -19.60 6.92
C PRO A 126 2.10 -18.47 7.40
N LEU A 127 2.56 -18.54 8.65
CA LEU A 127 3.45 -17.53 9.23
C LEU A 127 4.84 -17.59 8.60
N GLU A 128 5.40 -18.78 8.40
CA GLU A 128 6.68 -18.96 7.70
C GLU A 128 6.60 -18.42 6.27
N ALA A 129 5.48 -18.63 5.57
CA ALA A 129 5.29 -18.10 4.21
C ALA A 129 5.34 -16.56 4.17
N VAL A 130 4.72 -15.88 5.15
CA VAL A 130 4.77 -14.41 5.26
C VAL A 130 6.19 -13.93 5.55
N LEU A 131 6.87 -14.55 6.51
CA LEU A 131 8.23 -14.19 6.90
C LEU A 131 9.23 -14.43 5.75
N ALA A 132 9.10 -15.55 5.04
CA ALA A 132 9.88 -15.86 3.85
C ALA A 132 9.71 -14.76 2.80
N HIS A 133 8.48 -14.44 2.39
CA HIS A 133 8.23 -13.39 1.39
C HIS A 133 8.78 -12.03 1.83
N LEU A 134 8.56 -11.61 3.07
CA LEU A 134 9.06 -10.31 3.53
C LEU A 134 10.58 -10.25 3.69
N SER A 135 11.26 -11.40 3.83
CA SER A 135 12.72 -11.44 4.00
C SER A 135 13.49 -11.68 2.69
N THR A 136 12.87 -12.33 1.70
CA THR A 136 13.53 -12.69 0.44
C THR A 136 13.04 -11.90 -0.77
N ASP A 137 11.85 -11.28 -0.69
CA ASP A 137 11.33 -10.39 -1.73
C ASP A 137 11.44 -8.92 -1.28
N LEU A 138 12.46 -8.26 -1.80
CA LEU A 138 12.70 -6.83 -1.55
C LEU A 138 11.55 -5.96 -2.05
N TRP A 139 10.85 -6.34 -3.12
CA TRP A 139 9.71 -5.59 -3.64
C TRP A 139 8.54 -5.63 -2.66
N ALA A 140 8.18 -6.83 -2.18
CA ALA A 140 7.15 -7.01 -1.16
C ALA A 140 7.48 -6.22 0.11
N ALA A 141 8.71 -6.34 0.63
CA ALA A 141 9.14 -5.62 1.82
C ALA A 141 9.05 -4.09 1.65
N THR A 142 9.53 -3.57 0.52
CA THR A 142 9.50 -2.14 0.20
C THR A 142 8.07 -1.63 0.06
N ALA A 143 7.19 -2.39 -0.61
CA ALA A 143 5.78 -2.05 -0.76
C ALA A 143 5.06 -2.00 0.59
N LYS A 144 5.24 -3.01 1.46
CA LYS A 144 4.59 -3.02 2.77
C LYS A 144 5.08 -1.89 3.67
N LEU A 145 6.39 -1.59 3.64
CA LEU A 145 6.95 -0.47 4.40
C LEU A 145 6.40 0.89 3.90
N ALA A 146 6.37 1.10 2.58
CA ALA A 146 5.85 2.32 1.98
C ALA A 146 4.35 2.52 2.26
N GLU A 147 3.56 1.45 2.14
CA GLU A 147 2.13 1.46 2.47
C GLU A 147 1.89 1.78 3.95
N ALA A 148 2.63 1.14 4.87
CA ALA A 148 2.52 1.42 6.30
C ALA A 148 2.88 2.88 6.63
N ALA A 149 3.96 3.40 6.02
CA ALA A 149 4.38 4.78 6.20
C ALA A 149 3.34 5.77 5.66
N LEU A 150 2.75 5.49 4.49
CA LEU A 150 1.69 6.31 3.91
C LEU A 150 0.44 6.31 4.80
N LEU A 151 -0.02 5.14 5.24
CA LEU A 151 -1.16 4.98 6.12
C LEU A 151 -0.97 5.76 7.43
N ALA A 152 0.19 5.62 8.06
CA ALA A 152 0.52 6.34 9.29
C ALA A 152 0.56 7.88 9.08
N THR A 153 1.12 8.33 7.94
CA THR A 153 1.19 9.75 7.61
C THR A 153 -0.20 10.34 7.36
N LEU A 154 -1.06 9.65 6.61
CA LEU A 154 -2.44 10.05 6.36
C LEU A 154 -3.26 10.06 7.65
N ALA A 155 -3.12 9.05 8.50
CA ALA A 155 -3.80 8.99 9.80
C ALA A 155 -3.37 10.17 10.70
N MET A 156 -2.08 10.48 10.73
CA MET A 156 -1.58 11.64 11.47
C MET A 156 -2.11 12.97 10.91
N LEU A 157 -2.16 13.13 9.58
CA LEU A 157 -2.74 14.32 8.95
C LEU A 157 -4.24 14.43 9.28
N TYR A 158 -4.98 13.33 9.19
CA TYR A 158 -6.41 13.30 9.53
C TYR A 158 -6.65 13.79 10.96
N ARG A 159 -5.92 13.24 11.94
CA ARG A 159 -6.05 13.64 13.36
C ARG A 159 -5.65 15.08 13.67
N ARG A 160 -4.82 15.70 12.82
CA ARG A 160 -4.35 17.08 13.01
C ARG A 160 -5.23 18.11 12.33
N GLU A 161 -6.01 17.72 11.33
CA GLU A 161 -6.80 18.63 10.49
C GLU A 161 -8.31 18.51 10.72
N PHE A 162 -8.77 17.42 11.37
CA PHE A 162 -10.18 17.12 11.64
C PHE A 162 -10.36 16.44 13.00
#